data_AF-A0A7K0N8F1-F1
#
_entry.id   AF-A0A7K0N8F1-F1
#
_cell.length_a   1.000
_cell.length_b   1.000
_cell.length_c   1.000
_cell.angle_alpha   90.00
_cell.angle_beta   90.00
_cell.angle_gamma   90.00
#
_symmetry.space_group_name_H-M   'P 1'
#
loop_
_entity.id
_entity.type
_entity.pdbx_description
1 polymer ?
#
loop_
_entity_poly.entity_id
_entity_poly.type
_entity_poly.pdbx_seq_one_letter_code
_entity_poly.pdbx_strand_id
1 'polypeptide(L)'
;MTTNVTAMFDAALAAAVTRPDTDISKAARGHIQQTEIVRDLFEGHYESVITVAEAFKDSVLGIGVAEAVDGEILAFDDTVWRVPVDGIPVIAEPQQGLPFAVVARGGVSITKQVAPGTDFAGLTTLIDEVLRAAGQHHDHLVAAIRVDGTFTEVLLRSEPRQTPPYRPLTEVLDHEVQFAFGTWA
;
A
#
# COMPACT_ATOMS: atom_id res chain seq x y z
N MET A 1 -7.21 28.67 14.28
CA MET A 1 -5.97 27.84 14.31
C MET A 1 -6.42 26.43 14.05
N THR A 2 -6.48 26.06 12.77
CA THR A 2 -6.81 24.71 12.32
C THR A 2 -5.59 23.84 12.52
N THR A 3 -5.68 22.90 13.44
CA THR A 3 -4.67 21.88 13.64
C THR A 3 -4.73 20.96 12.42
N ASN A 4 -3.75 21.08 11.53
CA ASN A 4 -3.59 20.13 10.43
C ASN A 4 -3.36 18.75 11.04
N VAL A 5 -4.31 17.84 10.83
CA VAL A 5 -4.13 16.43 11.18
C VAL A 5 -3.25 15.83 10.08
N THR A 6 -1.95 15.84 10.32
CA THR A 6 -0.96 15.14 9.50
C THR A 6 -1.02 13.66 9.88
N ALA A 7 -1.64 12.84 9.03
CA ALA A 7 -1.50 11.39 9.15
C ALA A 7 -0.16 11.00 8.49
N MET A 8 0.82 10.66 9.33
CA MET A 8 2.10 10.08 8.92
C MET A 8 1.90 8.57 8.80
N PHE A 9 2.17 7.99 7.63
CA PHE A 9 2.11 6.55 7.43
C PHE A 9 3.42 5.92 7.93
N ASP A 10 3.41 5.40 9.15
CA ASP A 10 4.41 4.44 9.64
C ASP A 10 3.90 3.03 9.33
N ALA A 11 4.46 2.42 8.28
CA ALA A 11 4.17 1.03 7.93
C ALA A 11 4.83 0.09 8.95
N ALA A 12 4.11 -0.27 10.01
CA ALA A 12 4.47 -1.39 10.86
C ALA A 12 3.59 -2.59 10.52
N LEU A 13 4.17 -3.65 9.94
CA LEU A 13 3.50 -4.94 9.78
C LEU A 13 4.27 -6.03 10.53
N ALA A 14 3.62 -6.58 11.56
CA ALA A 14 3.95 -7.88 12.14
C ALA A 14 2.93 -8.90 11.63
N ALA A 15 3.37 -9.91 10.89
CA ALA A 15 2.49 -10.96 10.36
C ALA A 15 2.35 -12.11 11.38
N ALA A 16 1.14 -12.31 11.91
CA ALA A 16 0.74 -13.57 12.53
C ALA A 16 -0.39 -14.20 11.70
N VAL A 17 -0.07 -15.28 11.00
CA VAL A 17 -1.06 -16.03 10.19
C VAL A 17 -1.80 -16.99 11.11
N THR A 18 -3.07 -16.70 11.43
CA THR A 18 -3.99 -17.69 12.01
C THR A 18 -4.68 -18.50 10.90
N ARG A 19 -4.53 -19.84 10.95
CA ARG A 19 -5.35 -20.82 10.18
C ARG A 19 -6.65 -21.08 10.96
N PRO A 20 -7.83 -21.27 10.31
CA PRO A 20 -8.19 -22.57 9.71
C PRO A 20 -9.20 -22.52 8.51
N ASP A 21 -9.75 -23.69 8.20
CA ASP A 21 -10.79 -24.13 7.23
C ASP A 21 -10.39 -24.55 5.81
N THR A 22 -10.61 -25.82 5.51
CA THR A 22 -10.13 -26.56 4.33
C THR A 22 -11.12 -26.59 3.16
N ASP A 23 -12.23 -25.84 3.20
CA ASP A 23 -13.35 -26.04 2.28
C ASP A 23 -13.74 -24.81 1.42
N ILE A 24 -12.85 -23.81 1.34
CA ILE A 24 -13.02 -22.68 0.42
C ILE A 24 -12.01 -22.86 -0.71
N SER A 25 -12.47 -22.77 -1.97
CA SER A 25 -11.58 -22.83 -3.14
C SER A 25 -10.42 -21.84 -2.97
N LYS A 26 -9.23 -22.18 -3.44
CA LYS A 26 -8.02 -21.34 -3.29
C LYS A 26 -8.23 -19.91 -3.81
N ALA A 27 -9.13 -19.71 -4.76
CA ALA A 27 -9.51 -18.40 -5.30
C ALA A 27 -10.44 -17.58 -4.37
N ALA A 28 -11.23 -18.25 -3.53
CA ALA A 28 -12.14 -17.59 -2.60
C ALA A 28 -11.51 -17.31 -1.22
N ARG A 29 -10.36 -17.91 -0.89
CA ARG A 29 -9.60 -17.59 0.33
C ARG A 29 -8.75 -16.35 0.08
N GLY A 30 -9.06 -15.25 0.76
CA GLY A 30 -8.23 -14.05 0.76
C GLY A 30 -6.84 -14.35 1.35
N HIS A 31 -5.80 -13.83 0.71
CA HIS A 31 -4.42 -13.96 1.20
C HIS A 31 -3.62 -12.69 0.93
N ILE A 32 -2.82 -12.28 1.90
CA ILE A 32 -1.81 -11.23 1.76
C ILE A 32 -0.45 -11.89 1.66
N GLN A 33 0.29 -11.57 0.60
CA GLN A 33 1.68 -11.97 0.41
C GLN A 33 2.55 -10.72 0.46
N GLN A 34 3.64 -10.80 1.22
CA GLN A 34 4.67 -9.77 1.28
C GLN A 34 5.96 -10.34 0.69
N THR A 35 6.64 -9.54 -0.12
CA THR A 35 8.01 -9.79 -0.59
C THR A 35 8.95 -8.97 0.27
N GLU A 36 9.97 -9.64 0.81
CA GLU A 36 10.92 -9.11 1.80
C GLU A 36 10.29 -8.60 3.10
N ILE A 37 11.13 -8.10 4.01
CA ILE A 37 10.70 -7.53 5.28
C ILE A 37 10.91 -6.01 5.28
N VAL A 38 9.99 -5.29 5.90
CA VAL A 38 10.07 -3.82 5.99
C VAL A 38 11.38 -3.33 6.62
N ARG A 39 11.97 -4.13 7.53
CA ARG A 39 13.27 -3.82 8.14
C ARG A 39 14.37 -3.65 7.09
N ASP A 40 14.45 -4.54 6.11
CA ASP A 40 15.50 -4.53 5.08
C ASP A 40 15.37 -3.27 4.20
N LEU A 41 14.13 -2.89 3.89
CA LEU A 41 13.86 -1.62 3.23
C LEU A 41 14.34 -0.43 4.09
N PHE A 42 14.06 -0.43 5.40
CA PHE A 42 14.53 0.62 6.30
C PHE A 42 16.06 0.68 6.42
N GLU A 43 16.74 -0.46 6.32
CA GLU A 43 18.19 -0.60 6.40
C GLU A 43 18.91 -0.28 5.08
N GLY A 44 18.17 0.00 3.99
CA GLY A 44 18.74 0.46 2.71
C GLY A 44 18.94 -0.64 1.67
N HIS A 45 18.35 -1.82 1.85
CA HIS A 45 18.39 -2.91 0.87
C HIS A 45 17.38 -2.61 -0.26
N TYR A 46 17.81 -1.86 -1.27
CA TYR A 46 16.95 -1.36 -2.35
C TYR A 46 17.12 -2.07 -3.68
N GLU A 47 17.95 -3.11 -3.73
CA GLU A 47 18.13 -3.97 -4.89
C GLU A 47 16.86 -4.77 -5.20
N SER A 48 16.57 -4.94 -6.49
CA SER A 48 15.45 -5.75 -6.93
C SER A 48 15.58 -7.21 -6.50
N VAL A 49 14.53 -7.75 -5.89
CA VAL A 49 14.40 -9.19 -5.57
C VAL A 49 13.26 -9.86 -6.32
N ILE A 50 12.33 -9.08 -6.85
CA ILE A 50 11.18 -9.54 -7.62
C ILE A 50 10.80 -8.50 -8.68
N THR A 51 10.19 -8.92 -9.77
CA THR A 51 9.64 -8.00 -10.78
C THR A 51 8.18 -7.65 -10.51
N VAL A 52 7.70 -6.55 -11.10
CA VAL A 52 6.28 -6.18 -11.12
C VAL A 52 5.40 -7.33 -11.63
N ALA A 53 5.80 -7.96 -12.75
CA ALA A 53 5.05 -9.06 -13.35
C ALA A 53 4.88 -10.26 -12.40
N GLU A 54 5.90 -10.56 -11.61
CA GLU A 54 5.87 -11.67 -10.66
C GLU A 54 5.11 -11.30 -9.39
N ALA A 55 5.39 -10.12 -8.82
CA ALA A 55 4.84 -9.66 -7.55
C ALA A 55 3.33 -9.43 -7.61
N PHE A 56 2.82 -8.85 -8.70
CA PHE A 56 1.42 -8.44 -8.84
C PHE A 56 0.58 -9.39 -9.69
N LYS A 57 1.14 -10.55 -10.09
CA LYS A 57 0.37 -11.57 -10.80
C LYS A 57 -0.85 -12.00 -9.98
N ASP A 58 -2.03 -11.94 -10.61
CA ASP A 58 -3.32 -12.30 -10.02
C ASP A 58 -3.67 -11.53 -8.73
N SER A 59 -3.07 -10.35 -8.52
CA SER A 59 -3.38 -9.49 -7.36
C SER A 59 -4.67 -8.71 -7.57
N VAL A 60 -5.48 -8.60 -6.52
CA VAL A 60 -6.68 -7.76 -6.49
C VAL A 60 -6.32 -6.32 -6.10
N LEU A 61 -5.39 -6.17 -5.17
CA LEU A 61 -4.86 -4.90 -4.69
C LEU A 61 -3.40 -5.10 -4.29
N GLY A 62 -2.57 -4.08 -4.39
CA GLY A 62 -1.25 -4.13 -3.79
C GLY A 62 -0.55 -2.78 -3.74
N ILE A 63 0.51 -2.75 -2.93
CA ILE A 63 1.43 -1.64 -2.76
C ILE A 63 2.87 -2.15 -2.80
N GLY A 64 3.82 -1.29 -3.08
CA GLY A 64 5.24 -1.63 -3.04
C GLY A 64 6.11 -0.43 -3.35
N VAL A 65 7.41 -0.67 -3.48
CA VAL A 65 8.40 0.38 -3.76
C VAL A 65 9.21 -0.05 -4.99
N ALA A 66 9.54 0.89 -5.88
CA ALA A 66 10.40 0.59 -7.02
C ALA A 66 11.87 0.38 -6.59
N GLU A 67 12.64 -0.39 -7.35
CA GLU A 67 14.08 -0.54 -7.15
C GLU A 67 14.78 0.81 -6.97
N ALA A 68 15.74 0.85 -6.03
CA ALA A 68 16.42 2.06 -5.61
C ALA A 68 15.49 3.14 -5.02
N VAL A 69 14.31 2.75 -4.51
CA VAL A 69 13.30 3.69 -3.95
C VAL A 69 12.86 4.74 -4.98
N ASP A 70 12.76 4.34 -6.25
CA ASP A 70 12.36 5.20 -7.38
C ASP A 70 10.84 5.39 -7.45
N GLY A 71 10.30 5.90 -6.36
CA GLY A 71 8.89 6.12 -6.13
C GLY A 71 8.09 4.88 -5.74
N GLU A 72 6.79 5.11 -5.58
CA GLU A 72 5.82 4.20 -4.99
C GLU A 72 5.11 3.36 -6.06
N ILE A 73 4.68 2.15 -5.69
CA ILE A 73 3.96 1.22 -6.54
C ILE A 73 2.56 0.97 -6.00
N LEU A 74 1.56 1.03 -6.88
CA LEU A 74 0.15 0.82 -6.56
C LEU A 74 -0.45 -0.14 -7.59
N ALA A 75 -1.18 -1.16 -7.16
CA ALA A 75 -1.85 -2.09 -8.06
C ALA A 75 -3.33 -2.20 -7.74
N PHE A 76 -4.19 -1.95 -8.73
CA PHE A 76 -5.64 -2.08 -8.68
C PHE A 76 -6.20 -2.12 -10.10
N ASP A 77 -7.43 -2.64 -10.28
CA ASP A 77 -8.09 -2.74 -11.61
C ASP A 77 -7.19 -3.33 -12.71
N ASP A 78 -6.52 -4.44 -12.38
CA ASP A 78 -5.58 -5.17 -13.25
C ASP A 78 -4.42 -4.31 -13.80
N THR A 79 -4.17 -3.14 -13.19
CA THR A 79 -3.12 -2.20 -13.60
C THR A 79 -2.16 -1.95 -12.45
N VAL A 80 -0.86 -1.94 -12.76
CA VAL A 80 0.19 -1.56 -11.82
C VAL A 80 0.73 -0.20 -12.23
N TRP A 81 0.70 0.74 -11.30
CA TRP A 81 1.17 2.11 -11.45
C TRP A 81 2.45 2.30 -10.65
N ARG A 82 3.34 3.14 -11.18
CA ARG A 82 4.43 3.76 -10.44
C ARG A 82 4.15 5.25 -10.31
N VAL A 83 4.35 5.79 -9.11
CA VAL A 83 4.24 7.22 -8.82
C VAL A 83 5.63 7.74 -8.45
N PRO A 84 6.36 8.38 -9.38
CA PRO A 84 7.65 9.00 -9.09
C PRO A 84 7.50 10.30 -8.30
N VAL A 85 8.63 10.94 -7.98
CA VAL A 85 8.69 12.21 -7.23
C VAL A 85 8.00 13.40 -7.90
N ASP A 86 7.76 13.36 -9.21
CA ASP A 86 6.94 14.40 -9.88
C ASP A 86 5.45 14.22 -9.62
N GLY A 87 5.07 13.11 -8.96
CA GLY A 87 3.72 12.79 -8.59
C GLY A 87 2.82 12.46 -9.78
N ILE A 88 3.35 12.13 -10.95
CA ILE A 88 2.52 11.76 -12.12
C ILE A 88 2.54 10.24 -12.27
N PRO A 89 1.39 9.54 -12.11
CA PRO A 89 1.34 8.10 -12.29
C PRO A 89 1.70 7.69 -13.70
N VAL A 90 2.56 6.68 -13.79
CA VAL A 90 2.88 5.98 -15.03
C VAL A 90 2.61 4.50 -14.87
N ILE A 91 2.33 3.80 -15.96
CA ILE A 91 2.22 2.34 -15.92
C ILE A 91 3.60 1.78 -15.56
N ALA A 92 3.64 0.90 -14.56
CA ALA A 92 4.87 0.23 -14.17
C ALA A 92 5.22 -0.85 -15.22
N GLU A 93 6.46 -0.83 -15.70
CA GLU A 93 6.92 -1.84 -16.65
C GLU A 93 6.93 -3.23 -16.00
N PRO A 94 6.52 -4.29 -16.71
CA PRO A 94 6.44 -5.63 -16.12
C PRO A 94 7.78 -6.14 -15.57
N GLN A 95 8.91 -5.72 -16.15
CA GLN A 95 10.26 -6.08 -15.72
C GLN A 95 10.84 -5.14 -14.67
N GLN A 96 10.12 -4.10 -14.27
CA GLN A 96 10.58 -3.19 -13.24
C GLN A 96 10.81 -3.95 -11.93
N GLY A 97 12.00 -3.77 -11.37
CA GLY A 97 12.41 -4.43 -10.14
C GLY A 97 11.82 -3.79 -8.89
N LEU A 98 11.61 -4.61 -7.87
CA LEU A 98 11.05 -4.23 -6.58
C LEU A 98 11.87 -4.87 -5.45
N PRO A 99 12.34 -4.10 -4.46
CA PRO A 99 12.91 -4.62 -3.23
C PRO A 99 11.84 -5.06 -2.23
N PHE A 100 10.63 -4.49 -2.32
CA PHE A 100 9.55 -4.71 -1.37
C PHE A 100 8.17 -4.58 -2.02
N ALA A 101 7.24 -5.47 -1.67
CA ALA A 101 5.85 -5.41 -2.11
C ALA A 101 4.90 -6.11 -1.13
N VAL A 102 3.66 -5.63 -1.03
CA VAL A 102 2.55 -6.26 -0.29
C VAL A 102 1.34 -6.35 -1.20
N VAL A 103 0.82 -7.56 -1.38
CA VAL A 103 -0.18 -7.87 -2.41
C VAL A 103 -1.28 -8.76 -1.88
N ALA A 104 -2.52 -8.35 -2.13
CA ALA A 104 -3.74 -9.06 -1.77
C ALA A 104 -4.27 -9.88 -2.94
N ARG A 105 -4.71 -11.12 -2.67
CA ARG A 105 -5.27 -12.05 -3.67
C ARG A 105 -6.55 -12.68 -3.17
N GLY A 106 -7.48 -12.89 -4.10
CA GLY A 106 -8.77 -13.51 -3.81
C GLY A 106 -9.54 -12.78 -2.72
N GLY A 107 -10.37 -13.53 -1.99
CA GLY A 107 -11.20 -12.99 -0.92
C GLY A 107 -12.57 -12.53 -1.40
N VAL A 108 -13.42 -12.19 -0.43
CA VAL A 108 -14.77 -11.68 -0.69
C VAL A 108 -14.78 -10.20 -0.35
N SER A 109 -15.14 -9.37 -1.33
CA SER A 109 -15.24 -7.94 -1.12
C SER A 109 -16.45 -7.58 -0.27
N ILE A 110 -16.27 -6.63 0.64
CA ILE A 110 -17.36 -5.97 1.36
C ILE A 110 -17.36 -4.51 0.92
N THR A 111 -18.46 -4.05 0.38
CA THR A 111 -18.62 -2.66 -0.05
C THR A 111 -19.50 -1.90 0.93
N LYS A 112 -19.04 -0.74 1.37
CA LYS A 112 -19.78 0.18 2.22
C LYS A 112 -19.67 1.59 1.68
N GLN A 113 -20.74 2.37 1.88
CA GLN A 113 -20.74 3.78 1.57
C GLN A 113 -20.01 4.54 2.68
N VAL A 114 -19.14 5.45 2.27
CA VAL A 114 -18.46 6.38 3.18
C VAL A 114 -19.26 7.69 3.19
N ALA A 115 -19.55 8.22 4.37
CA ALA A 115 -20.30 9.46 4.48
C ALA A 115 -19.46 10.65 3.98
N PRO A 116 -20.06 11.65 3.31
CA PRO A 116 -19.34 12.86 2.91
C PRO A 116 -18.68 13.56 4.12
N GLY A 117 -17.46 14.05 3.94
CA GLY A 117 -16.70 14.70 5.02
C GLY A 117 -16.04 13.74 6.02
N THR A 118 -16.02 12.43 5.73
CA THR A 118 -15.26 11.46 6.53
C THR A 118 -13.77 11.73 6.38
N ASP A 119 -13.08 11.92 7.50
CA ASP A 119 -11.63 12.04 7.57
C ASP A 119 -10.97 10.66 7.74
N PHE A 120 -9.64 10.64 7.86
CA PHE A 120 -8.89 9.38 7.99
C PHE A 120 -9.29 8.59 9.25
N ALA A 121 -9.50 9.27 10.38
CA ALA A 121 -9.90 8.61 11.63
C ALA A 121 -11.31 8.01 11.54
N GLY A 122 -12.24 8.72 10.90
CA GLY A 122 -13.58 8.23 10.59
C GLY A 122 -13.54 7.04 9.64
N LEU A 123 -12.65 7.04 8.65
CA LEU A 123 -12.44 5.90 7.75
C LEU A 123 -11.93 4.67 8.52
N THR A 124 -10.92 4.82 9.39
CA THR A 124 -10.44 3.72 10.25
C THR A 124 -11.55 3.16 11.14
N THR A 125 -12.35 4.04 11.74
CA THR A 125 -13.49 3.63 12.58
C THR A 125 -14.51 2.83 11.77
N LEU A 126 -14.85 3.28 10.56
CA LEU A 126 -15.76 2.57 9.67
C LEU A 126 -15.21 1.18 9.30
N ILE A 127 -13.92 1.07 9.00
CA ILE A 127 -13.27 -0.21 8.68
C ILE A 127 -13.39 -1.17 9.87
N ASP A 128 -13.09 -0.71 11.09
CA ASP A 128 -13.19 -1.52 12.30
C ASP A 128 -14.62 -2.02 12.54
N GLU A 129 -15.63 -1.18 12.31
CA GLU A 129 -17.04 -1.56 12.41
C GLU A 129 -17.44 -2.61 11.38
N VAL A 130 -16.94 -2.48 10.15
CA VAL A 130 -17.18 -3.45 9.06
C VAL A 130 -16.57 -4.81 9.41
N LEU A 131 -15.33 -4.82 9.90
CA LEU A 131 -14.64 -6.04 10.32
C LEU A 131 -15.39 -6.71 11.48
N ARG A 132 -15.77 -5.93 12.50
CA ARG A 132 -16.53 -6.42 13.66
C ARG A 132 -17.87 -7.03 13.24
N ALA A 133 -18.61 -6.36 12.35
CA ALA A 133 -19.89 -6.87 11.83
C ALA A 133 -19.75 -8.17 11.04
N ALA A 134 -18.58 -8.41 10.43
CA ALA A 134 -18.23 -9.66 9.76
C ALA A 134 -17.68 -10.75 10.72
N GLY A 135 -17.70 -10.51 12.04
CA GLY A 135 -17.15 -11.42 13.04
C GLY A 135 -15.63 -11.52 13.01
N GLN A 136 -14.96 -10.52 12.43
CA GLN A 136 -13.51 -10.42 12.34
C GLN A 136 -13.01 -9.34 13.32
N HIS A 137 -11.78 -9.48 13.82
CA HIS A 137 -11.17 -8.47 14.69
C HIS A 137 -9.87 -7.96 14.09
N HIS A 138 -9.69 -6.63 14.08
CA HIS A 138 -8.53 -5.99 13.44
C HIS A 138 -7.18 -6.42 14.03
N ASP A 139 -7.14 -6.86 15.29
CA ASP A 139 -5.91 -7.26 15.98
C ASP A 139 -5.30 -8.53 15.40
N HIS A 140 -6.09 -9.30 14.65
CA HIS A 140 -5.71 -10.64 14.20
C HIS A 140 -5.80 -10.79 12.67
N LEU A 141 -5.91 -9.69 11.93
CA LEU A 141 -6.02 -9.74 10.48
C LEU A 141 -5.34 -8.56 9.80
N VAL A 142 -5.02 -8.77 8.52
CA VAL A 142 -4.57 -7.73 7.60
C VAL A 142 -5.65 -7.57 6.54
N ALA A 143 -6.13 -6.35 6.34
CA ALA A 143 -7.18 -6.04 5.37
C ALA A 143 -6.59 -5.33 4.14
N ALA A 144 -7.10 -5.68 2.97
CA ALA A 144 -6.90 -4.92 1.74
C ALA A 144 -8.06 -3.93 1.58
N ILE A 145 -7.75 -2.65 1.45
CA ILE A 145 -8.75 -1.57 1.46
C ILE A 145 -8.56 -0.72 0.22
N ARG A 146 -9.66 -0.48 -0.50
CA ARG A 146 -9.74 0.50 -1.58
C ARG A 146 -10.84 1.50 -1.23
N VAL A 147 -10.55 2.78 -1.46
CA VAL A 147 -11.51 3.87 -1.27
C VAL A 147 -11.66 4.60 -2.60
N ASP A 148 -12.87 4.54 -3.16
CA ASP A 148 -13.24 5.24 -4.38
C ASP A 148 -14.10 6.46 -4.02
N GLY A 149 -13.73 7.63 -4.51
CA GLY A 149 -14.50 8.85 -4.26
C GLY A 149 -13.79 10.12 -4.68
N THR A 150 -14.43 11.25 -4.38
CA THR A 150 -13.82 12.57 -4.51
C THR A 150 -13.19 12.98 -3.18
N PHE A 151 -11.92 13.35 -3.21
CA PHE A 151 -11.19 13.78 -2.02
C PHE A 151 -11.01 15.29 -2.05
N THR A 152 -11.25 15.94 -0.91
CA THR A 152 -11.00 17.38 -0.77
C THR A 152 -9.53 17.69 -0.51
N GLU A 153 -8.84 16.78 0.18
CA GLU A 153 -7.43 16.91 0.54
C GLU A 153 -6.82 15.52 0.65
N VAL A 154 -5.73 15.29 -0.08
CA VAL A 154 -4.86 14.12 0.09
C VAL A 154 -3.44 14.64 0.08
N LEU A 155 -2.69 14.31 1.13
CA LEU A 155 -1.24 14.51 1.17
C LEU A 155 -0.58 13.27 0.59
N LEU A 156 0.09 13.44 -0.54
CA LEU A 156 0.81 12.38 -1.21
C LEU A 156 2.31 12.60 -1.02
N ARG A 157 3.07 11.51 -0.94
CA ARG A 157 4.52 11.53 -0.97
C ARG A 157 5.07 10.48 -1.92
N SER A 158 6.28 10.72 -2.42
CA SER A 158 7.05 9.75 -3.19
C SER A 158 8.55 10.00 -2.98
N GLU A 159 9.33 8.93 -3.00
CA GLU A 159 10.75 8.94 -2.72
C GLU A 159 11.59 9.16 -3.99
N PRO A 160 12.68 9.93 -3.91
CA PRO A 160 13.63 10.06 -5.00
C PRO A 160 14.48 8.80 -5.15
N ARG A 161 14.67 8.37 -6.41
CA ARG A 161 15.62 7.32 -6.77
C ARG A 161 16.97 7.54 -6.11
N GLN A 162 17.47 6.50 -5.44
CA GLN A 162 18.79 6.45 -4.83
C GLN A 162 19.84 5.88 -5.81
N THR A 163 21.10 6.13 -5.50
CA THR A 163 22.25 5.49 -6.16
C THR A 163 23.14 4.86 -5.10
N PRO A 164 23.77 3.70 -5.38
CA PRO A 164 24.71 3.10 -4.43
C PRO A 164 25.86 4.04 -4.04
N PRO A 165 26.37 3.98 -2.79
CA PRO A 165 25.84 3.16 -1.69
C PRO A 165 24.49 3.69 -1.20
N TYR A 166 23.52 2.79 -1.00
CA TYR A 166 22.20 3.16 -0.52
C TYR A 166 22.25 3.61 0.93
N ARG A 167 21.44 4.63 1.25
CA ARG A 167 21.28 5.16 2.60
C ARG A 167 20.07 4.50 3.28
N PRO A 168 20.03 4.44 4.62
CA PRO A 168 18.82 4.02 5.34
C PRO A 168 17.60 4.85 4.95
N LEU A 169 16.42 4.23 4.96
CA LEU A 169 15.18 4.88 4.49
C LEU A 169 14.85 6.13 5.29
N THR A 170 15.16 6.16 6.58
CA THR A 170 14.96 7.34 7.44
C THR A 170 15.70 8.57 6.91
N GLU A 171 16.87 8.41 6.30
CA GLU A 171 17.62 9.52 5.68
C GLU A 171 17.10 9.87 4.29
N VAL A 172 16.45 8.92 3.61
CA VAL A 172 15.79 9.17 2.31
C VAL A 172 14.50 9.97 2.52
N LEU A 173 13.74 9.64 3.58
CA LEU A 173 12.49 10.32 3.93
C LEU A 173 12.68 11.79 4.30
N ASP A 174 13.87 12.21 4.78
CA ASP A 174 14.22 13.63 4.95
C ASP A 174 14.20 14.41 3.63
N HIS A 175 14.18 13.70 2.49
CA HIS A 175 14.15 14.25 1.13
C HIS A 175 12.93 13.77 0.33
N GLU A 176 11.90 13.24 0.99
CA GLU A 176 10.64 12.88 0.33
C GLU A 176 10.02 14.10 -0.34
N VAL A 177 9.35 13.89 -1.47
CA VAL A 177 8.59 14.96 -2.14
C VAL A 177 7.14 14.81 -1.77
N GLN A 178 6.63 15.78 -1.02
CA GLN A 178 5.20 15.90 -0.73
C GLN A 178 4.50 16.76 -1.79
N PHE A 179 3.34 16.32 -2.26
CA PHE A 179 2.55 17.07 -3.23
C PHE A 179 1.05 17.00 -2.89
N ALA A 180 0.35 18.08 -3.21
CA ALA A 180 -1.08 18.21 -2.99
C ALA A 180 -1.85 17.53 -4.12
N PHE A 181 -2.91 16.79 -3.77
CA PHE A 181 -3.80 16.08 -4.70
C PHE A 181 -4.35 16.91 -5.87
N GLY A 182 -4.44 18.23 -5.72
CA GLY A 182 -4.99 19.14 -6.73
C GLY A 182 -4.23 19.16 -8.07
N THR A 183 -3.06 18.54 -8.18
CA THR A 183 -2.39 18.32 -9.48
C THR A 183 -3.11 17.31 -10.38
N TRP A 184 -4.07 16.53 -9.84
CA TRP A 184 -4.76 15.43 -10.54
C TRP A 184 -6.28 15.68 -10.71
N ALA A 185 -6.76 16.86 -10.31
CA ALA A 185 -8.16 17.29 -10.39
C ALA A 185 -8.49 18.05 -11.68
#